data_AF-A0A962K096-F1
#
_entry.id   AF-A0A962K096-F1
#
_cell.length_a   1.000
_cell.length_b   1.000
_cell.length_c   1.000
_cell.angle_alpha   90.00
_cell.angle_beta   90.00
_cell.angle_gamma   90.00
#
_symmetry.space_group_name_H-M   'P 1'
#
loop_
_entity.id
_entity.type
_entity.pdbx_description
1 polymer ?
#
loop_
_entity_poly.entity_id
_entity_poly.type
_entity_poly.pdbx_seq_one_letter_code
_entity_poly.pdbx_strand_id
1 'polypeptide(L)'
;MKPDVNQHLQSMNKALVEVILPELESKPFAKEQASLISASLQLLVEVQEHEFHYIKQEYEDTRTLLKDWAKSLSPDSGIQQWESITGLSYPDLERSDFLFIKEATPKLKSGLRALIDNAMPEKGSMLDNKLQTYIRRQLERETSWLRKTGFIDNAEKIPAINDVLISQAASPL
;
A
#
# COMPACT_ATOMS: atom_id res chain seq x y z
N MET A 1 5.62 30.62 -5.51
CA MET A 1 4.54 29.73 -5.97
C MET A 1 5.19 28.39 -6.30
N LYS A 2 4.95 27.32 -5.55
CA LYS A 2 5.44 25.99 -5.94
C LYS A 2 4.56 25.50 -7.11
N PRO A 3 5.11 24.89 -8.17
CA PRO A 3 4.29 24.20 -9.15
C PRO A 3 3.47 23.14 -8.44
N ASP A 4 2.14 23.20 -8.56
CA ASP A 4 1.27 22.17 -8.03
C ASP A 4 1.27 21.00 -9.03
N VAL A 5 1.93 19.91 -8.62
CA VAL A 5 2.01 18.67 -9.41
C VAL A 5 0.61 18.17 -9.76
N ASN A 6 -0.34 18.30 -8.84
CA ASN A 6 -1.72 17.90 -9.05
C ASN A 6 -2.36 18.72 -10.17
N GLN A 7 -2.24 20.05 -10.10
CA GLN A 7 -2.73 20.95 -11.15
C GLN A 7 -2.11 20.64 -12.51
N HIS A 8 -0.81 20.30 -12.55
CA HIS A 8 -0.13 19.93 -13.79
C HIS A 8 -0.68 18.63 -14.38
N LEU A 9 -0.80 17.57 -13.58
CA LEU A 9 -1.36 16.28 -14.01
C LEU A 9 -2.82 16.41 -14.48
N GLN A 10 -3.64 17.18 -13.76
CA GLN A 10 -5.01 17.47 -14.15
C GLN A 10 -5.08 18.20 -15.49
N SER A 11 -4.19 19.16 -15.73
CA SER A 11 -4.12 19.91 -16.99
C SER A 11 -3.71 19.02 -18.16
N MET A 12 -2.74 18.12 -17.96
CA MET A 12 -2.35 17.12 -18.97
C MET A 12 -3.51 16.18 -19.30
N ASN A 13 -4.20 15.67 -18.28
CA ASN A 13 -5.34 14.78 -18.48
C ASN A 13 -6.48 15.48 -19.22
N LYS A 14 -6.76 16.74 -18.88
CA LYS A 14 -7.77 17.56 -19.56
C LYS A 14 -7.44 17.73 -21.05
N ALA A 15 -6.21 18.10 -21.39
CA ALA A 15 -5.80 18.24 -22.79
C ALA A 15 -5.91 16.90 -23.56
N LEU A 16 -5.53 15.80 -22.91
CA LEU A 16 -5.63 14.46 -23.50
C LEU A 16 -7.09 14.08 -23.80
N VAL A 17 -8.00 14.36 -22.87
CA VAL A 17 -9.42 14.01 -23.00
C VAL A 17 -10.17 14.94 -23.95
N GLU A 18 -9.94 16.25 -23.87
CA GLU A 18 -10.72 17.25 -24.60
C GLU A 18 -10.18 17.53 -26.01
N VAL A 19 -8.88 17.28 -26.25
CA VAL A 19 -8.23 17.63 -27.53
C VAL A 19 -7.72 16.38 -28.25
N ILE A 20 -6.96 15.51 -27.57
CA ILE A 20 -6.26 14.41 -28.25
C ILE A 20 -7.21 13.24 -28.55
N LEU A 21 -8.02 12.78 -27.59
CA LEU A 21 -8.91 11.64 -27.79
C LEU A 21 -9.92 11.83 -28.95
N PRO A 22 -10.56 13.00 -29.13
CA PRO A 22 -11.44 13.25 -30.28
C PRO A 22 -10.72 13.11 -31.63
N GLU A 23 -9.48 13.59 -31.74
CA GLU A 23 -8.67 13.51 -32.96
C GLU A 23 -8.22 12.07 -33.29
N LEU A 24 -8.36 11.13 -32.35
CA LEU A 24 -7.98 9.73 -32.50
C LEU A 24 -9.17 8.79 -32.80
N GLU A 25 -10.38 9.30 -33.03
CA GLU A 25 -11.57 8.47 -33.28
C GLU A 25 -11.40 7.45 -34.41
N SER A 26 -10.68 7.82 -35.47
CA SER A 26 -10.39 6.95 -36.62
C SER A 26 -9.21 5.99 -36.41
N LYS A 27 -8.52 6.07 -35.26
CA LYS A 27 -7.28 5.34 -34.95
C LYS A 27 -7.46 4.52 -33.67
N PRO A 28 -8.16 3.37 -33.72
CA PRO A 28 -8.62 2.65 -32.53
C PRO A 28 -7.48 2.27 -31.56
N PHE A 29 -6.37 1.75 -32.09
CA PHE A 29 -5.21 1.42 -31.25
C PHE A 29 -4.61 2.66 -30.58
N ALA A 30 -4.43 3.77 -31.31
CA ALA A 30 -3.90 5.00 -30.73
C ALA A 30 -4.85 5.60 -29.67
N LYS A 31 -6.16 5.51 -29.91
CA LYS A 31 -7.21 5.91 -28.96
C LYS A 31 -7.15 5.09 -27.67
N GLU A 32 -6.95 3.78 -27.78
CA GLU A 32 -6.75 2.89 -26.64
C GLU A 32 -5.51 3.29 -25.83
N GLN A 33 -4.36 3.49 -26.48
CA GLN A 33 -3.13 3.92 -25.80
C GLN A 33 -3.31 5.29 -25.10
N ALA A 34 -3.95 6.26 -25.76
CA ALA A 34 -4.27 7.55 -25.16
C ALA A 34 -5.23 7.40 -23.95
N SER A 35 -6.16 6.45 -24.00
CA SER A 35 -7.08 6.17 -22.89
C SER A 35 -6.35 5.57 -21.69
N LEU A 36 -5.36 4.69 -21.91
CA LEU A 36 -4.50 4.16 -20.84
C LEU A 36 -3.64 5.25 -20.19
N ILE A 37 -3.12 6.20 -20.97
CA ILE A 37 -2.39 7.37 -20.46
C ILE A 37 -3.32 8.23 -19.60
N SER A 38 -4.56 8.48 -20.04
CA SER A 38 -5.58 9.21 -19.27
C SER A 38 -5.87 8.54 -17.92
N ALA A 39 -6.10 7.23 -17.91
CA ALA A 39 -6.30 6.45 -16.69
C ALA A 39 -5.09 6.55 -15.75
N SER A 40 -3.87 6.50 -16.28
CA SER A 40 -2.63 6.63 -15.51
C SER A 40 -2.47 8.04 -14.90
N LEU A 41 -2.84 9.10 -15.63
CA LEU A 41 -2.83 10.46 -15.09
C LEU A 41 -3.85 10.64 -13.99
N GLN A 42 -5.07 10.10 -14.16
CA GLN A 42 -6.11 10.13 -13.13
C GLN A 42 -5.69 9.36 -11.88
N LEU A 43 -5.03 8.23 -12.05
CA LEU A 43 -4.41 7.48 -10.95
C LEU A 43 -3.38 8.34 -10.22
N LEU A 44 -2.43 8.95 -10.92
CA LEU A 44 -1.39 9.79 -10.31
C LEU A 44 -1.98 10.98 -9.55
N VAL A 45 -2.99 11.64 -10.11
CA VAL A 45 -3.74 12.72 -9.45
C VAL A 45 -4.30 12.25 -8.11
N GLU A 46 -4.81 11.02 -8.05
CA GLU A 46 -5.39 10.47 -6.83
C GLU A 46 -4.33 10.08 -5.81
N VAL A 47 -3.24 9.42 -6.21
CA VAL A 47 -2.38 8.70 -5.24
C VAL A 47 -1.12 9.46 -4.82
N GLN A 48 -0.62 10.41 -5.63
CA GLN A 48 0.71 11.00 -5.42
C GLN A 48 0.87 11.74 -4.07
N GLU A 49 -0.17 12.43 -3.60
CA GLU A 49 -0.13 13.16 -2.31
C GLU A 49 -0.14 12.21 -1.11
N HIS A 50 -0.50 10.95 -1.34
CA HIS A 50 -0.73 9.96 -0.30
C HIS A 50 0.39 8.93 -0.20
N GLU A 51 1.43 8.99 -1.03
CA GLU A 51 2.54 8.02 -1.02
C GLU A 51 3.19 7.91 0.37
N PHE A 52 3.46 9.05 1.01
CA PHE A 52 4.05 9.05 2.34
C PHE A 52 3.11 8.44 3.40
N HIS A 53 1.83 8.81 3.36
CA HIS A 53 0.85 8.30 4.31
C HIS A 53 0.61 6.80 4.12
N TYR A 54 0.64 6.33 2.88
CA TYR A 54 0.57 4.91 2.54
C TYR A 54 1.73 4.13 3.15
N ILE A 55 2.97 4.54 2.87
CA ILE A 55 4.15 3.79 3.34
C ILE A 55 4.26 3.84 4.86
N LYS A 56 3.86 4.97 5.47
CA LYS A 56 3.78 5.09 6.93
C LYS A 56 2.76 4.12 7.50
N GLN A 57 1.54 4.05 6.96
CA GLN A 57 0.52 3.12 7.44
C GLN A 57 0.95 1.66 7.26
N GLU A 58 1.59 1.34 6.15
CA GLU A 58 2.13 -0.01 5.90
C GLU A 58 3.19 -0.38 6.95
N TYR A 59 4.14 0.52 7.22
CA TYR A 59 5.14 0.33 8.27
C TYR A 59 4.51 0.13 9.66
N GLU A 60 3.55 0.99 10.02
CA GLU A 60 2.85 0.95 11.31
C GLU A 60 2.08 -0.35 11.53
N ASP A 61 1.36 -0.81 10.51
CA ASP A 61 0.64 -2.08 10.55
C ASP A 61 1.63 -3.26 10.64
N THR A 62 2.68 -3.29 9.81
CA THR A 62 3.66 -4.38 9.80
C THR A 62 4.46 -4.43 11.10
N ARG A 63 4.94 -3.30 11.63
CA ARG A 63 5.70 -3.27 12.89
C ARG A 63 4.86 -3.77 14.06
N THR A 64 3.59 -3.40 14.11
CA THR A 64 2.69 -3.77 15.21
C THR A 64 2.44 -5.28 15.19
N LEU A 65 2.20 -5.83 14.01
CA LEU A 65 2.06 -7.28 13.83
C LEU A 65 3.34 -8.03 14.22
N LEU A 66 4.52 -7.55 13.79
CA LEU A 66 5.80 -8.20 14.10
C LEU A 66 6.16 -8.14 15.59
N LYS A 67 5.79 -7.07 16.31
CA LYS A 67 5.95 -7.00 17.77
C LYS A 67 5.14 -8.08 18.47
N ASP A 68 3.88 -8.25 18.07
CA ASP A 68 3.00 -9.25 18.69
C ASP A 68 3.38 -10.67 18.29
N TRP A 69 3.88 -10.86 17.08
CA TRP A 69 4.43 -12.15 16.61
C TRP A 69 5.69 -12.55 17.38
N ALA A 70 6.63 -11.62 17.60
CA ALA A 70 7.82 -11.92 18.38
C ALA A 70 7.44 -12.36 19.81
N LYS A 71 6.48 -11.68 20.44
CA LYS A 71 5.96 -12.06 21.77
C LYS A 71 5.31 -13.44 21.78
N SER A 72 4.61 -13.82 20.70
CA SER A 72 3.95 -15.14 20.62
C SER A 72 4.94 -16.29 20.41
N LEU A 73 6.08 -16.04 19.77
CA LEU A 73 7.13 -17.03 19.58
C LEU A 73 7.75 -17.42 20.92
N SER A 74 8.14 -16.42 21.72
CA SER A 74 8.65 -16.62 23.07
C SER A 74 8.71 -15.29 23.82
N PRO A 75 8.30 -15.23 25.10
CA PRO A 75 8.42 -14.02 25.91
C PRO A 75 9.88 -13.53 26.07
N ASP A 76 10.82 -14.47 26.21
CA ASP A 76 12.21 -14.16 26.56
C ASP A 76 13.17 -14.27 25.36
N SER A 77 12.78 -15.01 24.32
CA SER A 77 13.64 -15.32 23.17
C SER A 77 12.97 -15.11 21.80
N GLY A 78 11.84 -14.39 21.77
CA GLY A 78 11.05 -14.17 20.56
C GLY A 78 11.83 -13.49 19.43
N ILE A 79 12.73 -12.57 19.78
CA ILE A 79 13.62 -11.90 18.81
C ILE A 79 14.59 -12.90 18.18
N GLN A 80 15.30 -13.69 18.99
CA GLN A 80 16.27 -14.66 18.48
C GLN A 80 15.58 -15.74 17.63
N GLN A 81 14.38 -16.17 18.03
CA GLN A 81 13.58 -17.09 17.24
C GLN A 81 13.14 -16.46 15.92
N TRP A 82 12.71 -15.20 15.93
CA TRP A 82 12.41 -14.45 14.71
C TRP A 82 13.60 -14.38 13.77
N GLU A 83 14.80 -14.05 14.28
CA GLU A 83 16.01 -13.96 13.46
C GLU A 83 16.39 -15.33 12.88
N SER A 84 16.23 -16.40 13.69
CA SER A 84 16.44 -17.77 13.24
C SER A 84 15.45 -18.21 12.16
N ILE A 85 14.18 -17.80 12.24
CA ILE A 85 13.14 -18.17 11.26
C ILE A 85 13.31 -17.38 9.96
N THR A 86 13.59 -16.08 10.08
CA THR A 86 13.61 -15.16 8.94
C THR A 86 14.98 -15.06 8.26
N GLY A 87 16.07 -15.39 8.97
CA GLY A 87 17.44 -15.15 8.51
C GLY A 87 17.80 -13.66 8.44
N LEU A 88 17.01 -12.78 9.04
CA LEU A 88 17.20 -11.33 9.06
C LEU A 88 17.58 -10.88 10.47
N SER A 89 18.15 -9.68 10.60
CA SER A 89 18.33 -9.01 11.90
C SER A 89 17.06 -8.31 12.34
N TYR A 90 16.72 -8.41 13.63
CA TYR A 90 15.47 -7.85 14.12
C TYR A 90 15.47 -6.33 13.92
N PRO A 91 14.44 -5.79 13.27
CA PRO A 91 14.40 -4.38 12.90
C PRO A 91 14.27 -3.46 14.11
N ASP A 92 14.83 -2.26 14.02
CA ASP A 92 14.51 -1.18 14.95
C ASP A 92 13.09 -0.65 14.66
N LEU A 93 12.13 -1.06 15.49
CA LEU A 93 10.71 -0.73 15.30
C LEU A 93 10.30 0.61 15.93
N GLU A 94 11.21 1.30 16.61
CA GLU A 94 10.94 2.60 17.27
C GLU A 94 11.28 3.78 16.35
N ARG A 95 12.14 3.57 15.35
CA ARG A 95 12.56 4.60 14.42
C ARG A 95 11.46 4.92 13.39
N SER A 96 11.20 6.21 13.16
CA SER A 96 10.03 6.69 12.40
C SER A 96 10.32 7.81 11.39
N ASP A 97 11.58 8.05 11.04
CA ASP A 97 11.91 8.98 9.96
C ASP A 97 11.57 8.40 8.58
N PHE A 98 11.27 9.27 7.61
CA PHE A 98 10.78 8.84 6.30
C PHE A 98 11.75 7.92 5.55
N LEU A 99 13.05 8.27 5.53
CA LEU A 99 14.04 7.50 4.79
C LEU A 99 14.15 6.10 5.37
N PHE A 100 14.19 6.02 6.71
CA PHE A 100 14.16 4.74 7.41
C PHE A 100 12.89 3.93 7.10
N ILE A 101 11.70 4.52 7.22
CA ILE A 101 10.42 3.85 6.95
C ILE A 101 10.43 3.26 5.53
N LYS A 102 10.82 4.06 4.54
CA LYS A 102 10.86 3.65 3.13
C LYS A 102 11.79 2.46 2.90
N GLU A 103 12.95 2.44 3.56
CA GLU A 103 13.93 1.36 3.44
C GLU A 103 13.59 0.12 4.28
N ALA A 104 12.93 0.31 5.43
CA ALA A 104 12.61 -0.75 6.37
C ALA A 104 11.38 -1.55 5.91
N THR A 105 10.33 -0.91 5.42
CA THR A 105 9.05 -1.57 5.10
C THR A 105 9.19 -2.80 4.20
N PRO A 106 9.94 -2.76 3.07
CA PRO A 106 10.12 -3.95 2.24
C PRO A 106 10.78 -5.11 3.00
N LYS A 107 11.79 -4.82 3.83
CA LYS A 107 12.49 -5.83 4.64
C LYS A 107 11.57 -6.41 5.71
N LEU A 108 10.75 -5.59 6.35
CA LEU A 108 9.75 -6.03 7.31
C LEU A 108 8.73 -6.98 6.67
N LYS A 109 8.25 -6.66 5.46
CA LYS A 109 7.31 -7.51 4.72
C LYS A 109 7.95 -8.83 4.29
N SER A 110 9.23 -8.83 3.90
CA SER A 110 9.97 -10.07 3.65
C SER A 110 10.08 -10.92 4.92
N GLY A 111 10.38 -10.33 6.07
CA GLY A 111 10.39 -11.02 7.36
C GLY A 111 9.01 -11.57 7.74
N LEU A 112 7.95 -10.78 7.58
CA LEU A 112 6.57 -11.23 7.79
C LEU A 112 6.20 -12.41 6.88
N ARG A 113 6.61 -12.36 5.61
CA ARG A 113 6.38 -13.47 4.67
C ARG A 113 7.07 -14.75 5.16
N ALA A 114 8.34 -14.66 5.56
CA ALA A 114 9.07 -15.80 6.11
C ALA A 114 8.42 -16.37 7.38
N LEU A 115 7.87 -15.52 8.26
CA LEU A 115 7.10 -15.97 9.42
C LEU A 115 5.81 -16.69 9.02
N ILE A 116 5.07 -16.17 8.04
CA ILE A 116 3.86 -16.84 7.54
C ILE A 116 4.22 -18.23 6.98
N ASP A 117 5.33 -18.33 6.24
CA ASP A 117 5.74 -19.59 5.60
C ASP A 117 6.26 -20.63 6.61
N ASN A 118 6.83 -20.23 7.74
CA ASN A 118 7.55 -21.13 8.65
C ASN A 118 7.00 -21.21 10.08
N ALA A 119 6.15 -20.27 10.48
CA ALA A 119 5.69 -20.10 11.86
C ALA A 119 4.26 -19.51 11.92
N MET A 120 3.39 -19.99 11.04
CA MET A 120 1.98 -19.60 10.94
C MET A 120 1.29 -19.69 12.32
N PRO A 121 0.56 -18.64 12.75
CA PRO A 121 -0.15 -18.67 14.02
C PRO A 121 -1.26 -19.72 14.01
N GLU A 122 -1.59 -20.23 15.19
CA GLU A 122 -2.72 -21.14 15.35
C GLU A 122 -4.02 -20.45 14.92
N LYS A 123 -4.85 -21.17 14.15
CA LYS A 123 -6.10 -20.64 13.61
C LYS A 123 -7.05 -20.21 14.73
N GLY A 124 -7.57 -18.99 14.63
CA GLY A 124 -8.46 -18.39 15.64
C GLY A 124 -7.75 -17.82 16.85
N SER A 125 -6.42 -17.92 16.95
CA SER A 125 -5.64 -17.21 17.96
C SER A 125 -5.75 -15.68 17.78
N MET A 126 -5.43 -14.93 18.83
CA MET A 126 -5.37 -13.46 18.76
C MET A 126 -4.42 -12.98 17.63
N LEU A 127 -3.29 -13.66 17.45
CA LEU A 127 -2.33 -13.33 16.41
C LEU A 127 -2.84 -13.66 15.00
N ASP A 128 -3.53 -14.80 14.81
CA ASP A 128 -4.17 -15.12 13.54
C ASP A 128 -5.23 -14.07 13.18
N ASN A 129 -6.12 -13.71 14.11
CA ASN A 129 -7.13 -12.65 13.88
C ASN A 129 -6.48 -11.30 13.51
N LYS A 130 -5.34 -10.98 14.13
CA LYS A 130 -4.57 -9.76 13.83
C LYS A 130 -3.92 -9.83 12.45
N LEU A 131 -3.36 -10.99 12.07
CA LEU A 131 -2.86 -11.24 10.72
C LEU A 131 -3.96 -11.11 9.65
N GLN A 132 -5.15 -11.68 9.87
CA GLN A 132 -6.28 -11.54 8.95
C GLN A 132 -6.69 -10.06 8.80
N THR A 133 -6.71 -9.32 9.90
CA THR A 133 -6.99 -7.87 9.89
C THR A 133 -5.93 -7.10 9.11
N TYR A 134 -4.65 -7.42 9.31
CA TYR A 134 -3.54 -6.85 8.55
C TYR A 134 -3.70 -7.11 7.05
N ILE A 135 -3.95 -8.37 6.66
CA ILE A 135 -4.13 -8.76 5.25
C ILE A 135 -5.29 -7.97 4.62
N ARG A 136 -6.45 -7.92 5.29
CA ARG A 136 -7.60 -7.16 4.82
C ARG A 136 -7.25 -5.68 4.61
N ARG A 137 -6.60 -5.05 5.60
CA ARG A 137 -6.20 -3.63 5.51
C ARG A 137 -5.22 -3.37 4.38
N GLN A 138 -4.27 -4.29 4.15
CA GLN A 138 -3.33 -4.22 3.02
C GLN A 138 -4.07 -4.31 1.69
N LEU A 139 -4.99 -5.28 1.54
CA LEU A 139 -5.77 -5.45 0.33
C LEU A 139 -6.65 -4.23 0.06
N GLU A 140 -7.28 -3.65 1.08
CA GLU A 140 -8.06 -2.41 0.96
C GLU A 140 -7.20 -1.26 0.42
N ARG A 141 -5.99 -1.09 0.96
CA ARG A 141 -5.03 -0.06 0.51
C ARG A 141 -4.59 -0.29 -0.93
N GLU A 142 -4.14 -1.48 -1.28
CA GLU A 142 -3.67 -1.80 -2.65
C GLU A 142 -4.79 -1.67 -3.68
N THR A 143 -5.99 -2.15 -3.32
CA THR A 143 -7.18 -2.09 -4.19
C THR A 143 -7.62 -0.65 -4.41
N SER A 144 -7.63 0.17 -3.35
CA SER A 144 -7.91 1.60 -3.44
C SER A 144 -6.84 2.35 -4.24
N TRP A 145 -5.56 2.01 -4.03
CA TRP A 145 -4.43 2.57 -4.76
C TRP A 145 -4.56 2.33 -6.27
N LEU A 146 -5.11 1.19 -6.69
CA LEU A 146 -5.19 0.80 -8.10
C LEU A 146 -6.56 1.08 -8.75
N ARG A 147 -7.54 1.65 -8.03
CA ARG A 147 -8.93 1.74 -8.49
C ARG A 147 -9.13 2.55 -9.78
N LYS A 148 -8.23 3.48 -10.12
CA LYS A 148 -8.30 4.30 -11.35
C LYS A 148 -7.61 3.68 -12.57
N THR A 149 -7.00 2.51 -12.41
CA THR A 149 -6.28 1.84 -13.50
C THR A 149 -7.20 1.30 -14.61
N GLY A 150 -8.48 1.08 -14.30
CA GLY A 150 -9.43 0.44 -15.23
C GLY A 150 -9.35 -1.09 -15.25
N PHE A 151 -8.50 -1.71 -14.41
CA PHE A 151 -8.36 -3.17 -14.33
C PHE A 151 -9.19 -3.82 -13.23
N ILE A 152 -9.83 -3.03 -12.35
CA ILE A 152 -10.60 -3.56 -11.22
C ILE A 152 -12.09 -3.45 -11.51
N ASP A 153 -12.78 -4.58 -11.46
CA ASP A 153 -14.24 -4.64 -11.59
C ASP A 153 -14.92 -3.86 -10.47
N ASN A 154 -15.98 -3.12 -10.81
CA ASN A 154 -16.74 -2.28 -9.87
C ASN A 154 -15.88 -1.26 -9.11
N ALA A 155 -14.84 -0.70 -9.75
CA ALA A 155 -13.91 0.23 -9.11
C ALA A 155 -14.58 1.49 -8.54
N GLU A 156 -15.76 1.87 -9.05
CA GLU A 156 -16.57 2.96 -8.53
C GLU A 156 -17.06 2.76 -7.09
N LYS A 157 -17.12 1.51 -6.63
CA LYS A 157 -17.51 1.15 -5.24
C LYS A 157 -16.32 1.15 -4.28
N ILE A 158 -15.09 1.23 -4.81
CA ILE A 158 -13.88 1.22 -4.00
C ILE A 158 -13.64 2.64 -3.48
N PRO A 159 -13.49 2.83 -2.15
CA PRO A 159 -13.19 4.13 -1.56
C PRO A 159 -11.90 4.74 -2.11
N ALA A 160 -11.80 6.07 -2.09
CA ALA A 160 -10.55 6.75 -2.45
C ALA A 160 -9.45 6.43 -1.43
N ILE A 161 -8.19 6.48 -1.85
CA ILE A 161 -7.08 6.07 -0.97
C ILE A 161 -7.00 6.93 0.29
N ASN A 162 -7.32 8.22 0.18
CA ASN A 162 -7.40 9.12 1.32
C ASN A 162 -8.38 8.62 2.39
N ASP A 163 -9.56 8.16 1.98
CA ASP A 163 -10.60 7.67 2.89
C ASP A 163 -10.16 6.39 3.59
N VAL A 164 -9.51 5.48 2.83
CA VAL A 164 -8.93 4.25 3.39
C VAL A 164 -7.85 4.57 4.42
N LEU A 165 -6.92 5.47 4.10
CA LEU A 165 -5.84 5.86 5.00
C LEU A 165 -6.36 6.56 6.27
N ILE A 166 -7.35 7.45 6.15
CA ILE A 166 -7.99 8.10 7.32
C ILE A 166 -8.66 7.08 8.22
N SER A 167 -9.44 6.17 7.65
CA SER A 167 -10.13 5.10 8.40
C SER A 167 -9.13 4.20 9.14
N GLN A 168 -8.05 3.81 8.46
CA GLN A 168 -7.05 2.92 9.02
C GLN A 168 -6.14 3.59 10.05
N ALA A 169 -5.87 4.88 9.91
CA ALA A 169 -5.16 5.66 10.94
C ALA A 169 -6.01 5.83 12.21
N ALA A 170 -7.34 5.92 12.07
CA ALA A 170 -8.26 6.03 13.21
C ALA A 170 -8.46 4.72 13.98
N SER A 171 -8.16 3.58 13.35
CA SER A 171 -8.25 2.24 13.95
C SER A 171 -6.93 1.49 13.79
N PRO A 172 -5.92 1.74 14.65
CA PRO A 172 -4.63 1.04 14.61
C PRO A 172 -4.80 -0.48 14.76
N LEU A 173 -3.86 -1.23 14.19
CA LEU A 173 -3.87 -2.70 14.15
C LEU A 173 -3.75 -3.37 15.54
#